data_AF-A0A973FHY9-F1
#
_entry.id   AF-A0A973FHY9-F1
#
_cell.length_a   1.000
_cell.length_b   1.000
_cell.length_c   1.000
_cell.angle_alpha   90.00
_cell.angle_beta   90.00
_cell.angle_gamma   90.00
#
_symmetry.space_group_name_H-M   'P 1'
#
loop_
_entity.id
_entity.type
_entity.pdbx_description
1 polymer ?
#
loop_
_entity_poly.entity_id
_entity_poly.type
_entity_poly.pdbx_seq_one_letter_code
_entity_poly.pdbx_strand_id
1 'polypeptide(L)'
;MPIPAFTGKPLSKTGLVSIAVLATSLLTTPTLAAKKSAAADTPPSIEQMAKNHAYQLLVGERSISLKNGKFSDVSSPEKAISASLVKFAASDLNDDGKPDCVVIIEHHGMGSGAFFELSALVSNSGDYVQTKPILLGDNVEIGNLEIFESTMWRPKEISIAMLVHQGTDAHARPTLRQQRCYYLEGSELRDCHELPIVKKPAVYLYPKHQMQVKVTLAPQGTVVKSIPEYGSGWTVKAKPDGTIDGRYGYLFYEASLDKPLPLPKEGWSVKRKDLGEWFDENLKKLGLNRQESKDLRKYWVENLTSGKYCTIRIVNPEVVSERLGLNIEPKPDSVLRLLLHFTPTDSKEHLKAPEIRSFHRKGFTVVEWGGLVSQKENESRVR
;
A
#
# COMPACT_ATOMS: atom_id res chain seq x y z
N MET A 1 33.45 -11.12 -3.43
CA MET A 1 34.43 -10.98 -4.53
C MET A 1 34.08 -9.71 -5.29
N PRO A 2 35.02 -8.78 -5.56
CA PRO A 2 34.71 -7.47 -6.12
C PRO A 2 34.67 -7.49 -7.67
N ILE A 3 33.89 -6.57 -8.22
CA ILE A 3 33.55 -6.36 -9.64
C ILE A 3 34.63 -5.48 -10.33
N PRO A 4 35.01 -5.71 -11.60
CA PRO A 4 35.82 -4.77 -12.36
C PRO A 4 34.97 -3.78 -13.16
N ALA A 5 35.46 -2.53 -13.20
CA ALA A 5 34.89 -1.39 -13.93
C ALA A 5 35.11 -1.47 -15.45
N PHE A 6 34.11 -1.01 -16.22
CA PHE A 6 34.24 -0.79 -17.66
C PHE A 6 34.39 0.70 -17.97
N THR A 7 35.48 1.02 -18.65
CA THR A 7 35.82 2.34 -19.22
C THR A 7 35.33 2.43 -20.67
N GLY A 8 34.94 3.64 -21.09
CA GLY A 8 34.12 3.87 -22.29
C GLY A 8 34.85 4.09 -23.63
N LYS A 9 34.05 4.47 -24.62
CA LYS A 9 34.43 5.26 -25.82
C LYS A 9 33.16 5.70 -26.59
N PRO A 10 33.01 6.98 -26.97
CA PRO A 10 32.08 7.38 -28.03
C PRO A 10 32.79 7.51 -29.39
N LEU A 11 32.08 7.11 -30.44
CA LEU A 11 32.50 7.16 -31.85
C LEU A 11 32.22 8.53 -32.49
N SER A 12 32.95 8.77 -33.58
CA SER A 12 33.34 10.05 -34.18
C SER A 12 32.35 10.72 -35.13
N LYS A 13 32.61 12.02 -35.33
CA LYS A 13 32.04 13.00 -36.29
C LYS A 13 32.20 12.63 -37.78
N THR A 14 31.24 13.07 -38.60
CA THR A 14 31.35 13.71 -39.95
C THR A 14 29.92 13.93 -40.48
N GLY A 15 29.51 14.99 -41.19
CA GLY A 15 30.19 16.13 -41.80
C GLY A 15 29.18 17.21 -42.26
N LEU A 16 29.70 18.38 -42.62
CA LEU A 16 28.98 19.56 -43.13
C LEU A 16 28.54 19.38 -44.59
N VAL A 17 27.38 19.95 -44.96
CA VAL A 17 27.18 20.66 -46.24
C VAL A 17 26.31 21.89 -45.99
N SER A 18 26.81 23.07 -46.41
CA SER A 18 26.11 24.35 -46.43
C SER A 18 25.40 24.55 -47.77
N ILE A 19 24.15 25.03 -47.77
CA ILE A 19 23.57 25.79 -48.88
C ILE A 19 22.77 26.95 -48.29
N ALA A 20 23.21 28.18 -48.61
CA ALA A 20 22.53 29.42 -48.30
C ALA A 20 21.57 29.78 -49.44
N VAL A 21 20.36 30.23 -49.11
CA VAL A 21 19.49 30.98 -50.01
C VAL A 21 18.89 32.15 -49.22
N LEU A 22 19.26 33.37 -49.65
CA LEU A 22 18.65 34.63 -49.24
C LEU A 22 17.22 34.73 -49.79
N ALA A 23 16.26 35.08 -48.95
CA ALA A 23 15.01 35.70 -49.39
C ALA A 23 14.64 36.82 -48.41
N THR A 24 14.88 38.06 -48.86
CA THR A 24 14.41 39.29 -48.22
C THR A 24 12.96 39.55 -48.58
N SER A 25 12.07 39.64 -47.60
CA SER A 25 10.78 40.31 -47.74
C SER A 25 10.55 41.24 -46.55
N LEU A 26 10.58 42.55 -46.79
CA LEU A 26 10.02 43.54 -45.89
C LEU A 26 8.49 43.39 -45.92
N LEU A 27 7.82 43.45 -44.76
CA LEU A 27 6.50 44.06 -44.60
C LEU A 27 6.22 44.34 -43.12
N THR A 28 6.01 45.63 -42.88
CA THR A 28 5.50 46.37 -41.72
C THR A 28 4.60 45.62 -40.73
N THR A 29 4.93 45.65 -39.44
CA THR A 29 3.96 45.39 -38.36
C THR A 29 3.29 46.70 -37.93
N PRO A 30 1.95 46.77 -37.88
CA PRO A 30 1.23 47.93 -37.37
C PRO A 30 1.33 48.00 -35.85
N THR A 31 1.47 49.21 -35.33
CA THR A 31 1.38 49.53 -33.90
C THR A 31 -0.07 49.32 -33.44
N LEU A 32 -0.36 48.25 -32.70
CA LEU A 32 -1.66 48.07 -32.06
C LEU A 32 -1.59 48.51 -30.60
N ALA A 33 -2.38 49.55 -30.30
CA ALA A 33 -2.57 50.12 -28.99
C ALA A 33 -2.98 49.08 -27.94
N ALA A 34 -2.43 49.24 -26.73
CA ALA A 34 -2.81 48.48 -25.55
C ALA A 34 -4.30 48.67 -25.24
N LYS A 35 -5.10 47.63 -25.49
CA LYS A 35 -6.44 47.49 -24.91
C LYS A 35 -6.28 46.91 -23.51
N LYS A 36 -6.65 47.70 -22.50
CA LYS A 36 -6.82 47.26 -21.11
C LYS A 36 -7.87 46.15 -21.11
N SER A 37 -7.45 44.89 -20.99
CA SER A 37 -8.37 43.77 -20.75
C SER A 37 -8.83 43.84 -19.30
N ALA A 38 -10.14 43.81 -19.09
CA ALA A 38 -10.72 43.54 -17.78
C ALA A 38 -10.16 42.20 -17.26
N ALA A 39 -9.85 42.14 -15.97
CA ALA A 39 -9.47 40.91 -15.29
C ALA A 39 -10.66 39.95 -15.39
N ALA A 40 -10.51 38.91 -16.21
CA ALA A 40 -11.38 37.74 -16.10
C ALA A 40 -11.06 37.08 -14.77
N ASP A 41 -12.07 36.92 -13.92
CA ASP A 41 -11.97 36.23 -12.63
C ASP A 41 -11.37 34.83 -12.88
N THR A 42 -10.10 34.68 -12.51
CA THR A 42 -9.44 33.38 -12.50
C THR A 42 -10.13 32.55 -11.41
N PRO A 43 -10.58 31.32 -11.70
CA PRO A 43 -11.17 30.47 -10.67
C PRO A 43 -10.23 30.41 -9.45
N PRO A 44 -10.76 30.54 -8.21
CA PRO A 44 -9.92 30.49 -7.03
C PRO A 44 -9.12 29.18 -7.03
N SER A 45 -7.85 29.25 -6.63
CA SER A 45 -7.03 28.05 -6.52
C SER A 45 -7.71 27.04 -5.58
N ILE A 46 -7.48 25.74 -5.78
CA ILE A 46 -8.05 24.70 -4.91
C ILE A 46 -7.70 24.93 -3.42
N GLU A 47 -6.55 25.54 -3.14
CA GLU A 47 -6.17 25.97 -1.79
C GLU A 47 -7.06 27.11 -1.26
N GLN A 48 -7.39 28.11 -2.10
CA GLN A 48 -8.34 29.17 -1.73
C GLN A 48 -9.74 28.62 -1.52
N MET A 49 -10.16 27.64 -2.32
CA MET A 49 -11.41 26.90 -2.12
C MET A 49 -11.39 26.22 -0.75
N ALA A 50 -10.37 25.42 -0.45
CA ALA A 50 -10.25 24.72 0.83
C ALA A 50 -10.25 25.68 2.03
N LYS A 51 -9.60 26.85 1.89
CA LYS A 51 -9.59 27.92 2.92
C LYS A 51 -10.97 28.58 3.13
N ASN A 52 -11.93 28.42 2.22
CA ASN A 52 -13.26 29.01 2.31
C ASN A 52 -14.39 27.97 2.26
N HIS A 53 -14.06 26.69 2.39
CA HIS A 53 -15.00 25.58 2.36
C HIS A 53 -15.71 25.36 3.70
N ALA A 54 -16.85 24.66 3.67
CA ALA A 54 -17.57 24.23 4.85
C ALA A 54 -17.16 22.80 5.23
N TYR A 55 -16.80 22.58 6.49
CA TYR A 55 -16.36 21.28 6.99
C TYR A 55 -17.32 20.76 8.05
N GLN A 56 -17.66 19.49 7.95
CA GLN A 56 -18.26 18.71 9.02
C GLN A 56 -17.13 18.14 9.90
N LEU A 57 -17.13 18.52 11.18
CA LEU A 57 -16.21 17.99 12.18
C LEU A 57 -16.77 16.70 12.78
N LEU A 58 -15.90 15.72 13.00
CA LEU A 58 -16.22 14.46 13.67
C LEU A 58 -16.40 14.70 15.17
N VAL A 59 -15.45 15.39 15.81
CA VAL A 59 -15.55 15.71 17.24
C VAL A 59 -16.51 16.88 17.43
N GLY A 60 -17.59 16.64 18.18
CA GLY A 60 -18.66 17.61 18.40
C GLY A 60 -19.73 17.65 17.31
N GLU A 61 -19.59 16.84 16.25
CA GLU A 61 -20.59 16.63 15.19
C GLU A 61 -21.14 17.94 14.60
N ARG A 62 -20.26 18.93 14.38
CA ARG A 62 -20.62 20.29 14.02
C ARG A 62 -20.13 20.68 12.64
N SER A 63 -20.96 21.43 11.91
CA SER A 63 -20.57 22.07 10.66
C SER A 63 -19.97 23.47 10.93
N ILE A 64 -18.84 23.76 10.28
CA ILE A 64 -18.16 25.05 10.32
C ILE A 64 -17.89 25.55 8.90
N SER A 65 -17.83 26.86 8.69
CA SER A 65 -17.43 27.43 7.40
C SER A 65 -16.20 28.30 7.58
N LEU A 66 -15.08 27.86 7.04
CA LEU A 66 -13.85 28.63 7.13
C LEU A 66 -13.96 29.90 6.28
N LYS A 67 -13.31 30.97 6.74
CA LYS A 67 -13.05 32.18 5.96
C LYS A 67 -11.55 32.43 6.01
N ASN A 68 -10.89 32.38 4.86
CA ASN A 68 -9.43 32.48 4.74
C ASN A 68 -8.67 31.51 5.67
N GLY A 69 -9.17 30.29 5.80
CA GLY A 69 -8.56 29.19 6.54
C GLY A 69 -8.85 29.19 8.04
N LYS A 70 -9.74 30.07 8.53
CA LYS A 70 -10.08 30.18 9.95
C LYS A 70 -11.59 30.29 10.17
N PHE A 71 -12.05 29.79 11.31
CA PHE A 71 -13.40 29.96 11.81
C PHE A 71 -13.34 30.23 13.32
N SER A 72 -14.22 31.11 13.80
CA SER A 72 -14.41 31.32 15.22
C SER A 72 -15.87 31.67 15.47
N ASP A 73 -16.48 30.94 16.39
CA ASP A 73 -17.77 31.26 16.96
C ASP A 73 -17.60 31.41 18.46
N VAL A 74 -17.90 32.60 18.97
CA VAL A 74 -17.83 32.98 20.38
C VAL A 74 -19.20 33.37 20.92
N SER A 75 -20.28 32.98 20.21
CA SER A 75 -21.66 33.37 20.54
C SER A 75 -22.12 32.91 21.92
N SER A 76 -21.57 31.83 22.46
CA SER A 76 -21.78 31.38 23.83
C SER A 76 -20.55 30.63 24.35
N PRO A 77 -20.16 30.77 25.63
CA PRO A 77 -19.05 30.02 26.23
C PRO A 77 -19.17 28.50 26.05
N GLU A 78 -20.39 27.96 26.07
CA GLU A 78 -20.64 26.52 25.92
C GLU A 78 -20.60 26.05 24.46
N LYS A 79 -20.69 26.97 23.51
CA LYS A 79 -20.66 26.71 22.06
C LYS A 79 -19.43 27.31 21.39
N ALA A 80 -18.49 27.83 22.21
CA ALA A 80 -17.33 28.52 21.73
C ALA A 80 -16.45 27.52 20.99
N ILE A 81 -16.18 27.80 19.73
CA ILE A 81 -15.31 26.98 18.90
C ILE A 81 -14.41 27.87 18.05
N SER A 82 -13.17 27.46 17.90
CA SER A 82 -12.28 28.00 16.88
C SER A 82 -11.71 26.86 16.07
N ALA A 83 -11.56 27.06 14.77
CA ALA A 83 -11.01 26.07 13.88
C ALA A 83 -10.12 26.72 12.83
N SER A 84 -9.11 25.99 12.37
CA SER A 84 -8.23 26.44 11.31
C SER A 84 -7.69 25.31 10.46
N LEU A 85 -7.43 25.61 9.20
CA LEU A 85 -6.75 24.71 8.28
C LEU A 85 -5.24 24.78 8.54
N VAL A 86 -4.66 23.66 9.00
CA VAL A 86 -3.25 23.58 9.42
C VAL A 86 -2.35 23.08 8.31
N LYS A 87 -2.80 22.05 7.57
CA LYS A 87 -2.08 21.49 6.42
C LYS A 87 -3.03 21.24 5.27
N PHE A 88 -2.46 21.30 4.08
CA PHE A 88 -3.13 21.11 2.82
C PHE A 88 -2.18 20.44 1.84
N ALA A 89 -2.69 19.50 1.05
CA ALA A 89 -2.02 18.95 -0.11
C ALA A 89 -3.05 18.71 -1.23
N ALA A 90 -2.74 19.14 -2.45
CA ALA A 90 -3.59 18.94 -3.62
C ALA A 90 -3.07 17.79 -4.48
N SER A 91 -3.97 16.96 -4.98
CA SER A 91 -3.74 15.95 -5.99
C SER A 91 -5.09 15.50 -6.53
N ASP A 92 -5.16 15.04 -7.76
CA ASP A 92 -6.25 14.17 -8.19
C ASP A 92 -6.16 12.86 -7.39
N LEU A 93 -7.05 12.61 -6.43
CA LEU A 93 -6.93 11.47 -5.49
C LEU A 93 -7.62 10.21 -6.03
N ASN A 94 -8.64 10.38 -6.88
CA ASN A 94 -9.42 9.30 -7.47
C ASN A 94 -9.07 9.03 -8.94
N ASP A 95 -8.08 9.74 -9.49
CA ASP A 95 -7.61 9.67 -10.88
C ASP A 95 -8.73 9.97 -11.91
N ASP A 96 -9.67 10.87 -11.59
CA ASP A 96 -10.77 11.29 -12.47
C ASP A 96 -10.42 12.48 -13.40
N GLY A 97 -9.18 12.98 -13.30
CA GLY A 97 -8.66 14.11 -14.06
C GLY A 97 -8.97 15.47 -13.45
N LYS A 98 -9.63 15.53 -12.28
CA LYS A 98 -9.91 16.78 -11.56
C LYS A 98 -9.07 16.87 -10.28
N PRO A 99 -8.65 18.09 -9.89
CA PRO A 99 -7.89 18.25 -8.67
C PRO A 99 -8.78 18.00 -7.44
N ASP A 100 -8.36 17.11 -6.57
CA ASP A 100 -8.86 16.94 -5.22
C ASP A 100 -7.86 17.53 -4.21
N CYS A 101 -8.20 17.50 -2.93
CA CYS A 101 -7.23 17.83 -1.89
C CYS A 101 -7.47 17.10 -0.58
N VAL A 102 -6.42 17.04 0.22
CA VAL A 102 -6.44 16.58 1.60
C VAL A 102 -6.19 17.77 2.52
N VAL A 103 -6.97 17.86 3.59
CA VAL A 103 -6.84 18.91 4.60
C VAL A 103 -6.71 18.30 5.99
N ILE A 104 -6.00 19.02 6.85
CA ILE A 104 -6.01 18.79 8.30
C ILE A 104 -6.58 20.03 8.95
N ILE A 105 -7.71 19.85 9.63
CA ILE A 105 -8.37 20.90 10.41
C ILE A 105 -8.02 20.70 11.89
N GLU A 106 -7.51 21.75 12.51
CA GLU A 106 -7.39 21.86 13.96
C GLU A 106 -8.59 22.62 14.49
N HIS A 107 -9.20 22.14 15.56
CA HIS A 107 -10.25 22.88 16.26
C HIS A 107 -10.18 22.75 17.78
N HIS A 108 -10.73 23.77 18.43
CA HIS A 108 -10.76 23.97 19.88
C HIS A 108 -12.19 24.34 20.27
N GLY A 109 -12.76 23.73 21.30
CA GLY A 109 -14.11 24.10 21.77
C GLY A 109 -14.80 23.13 22.72
N MET A 110 -14.24 21.93 22.93
CA MET A 110 -14.82 20.88 23.79
C MET A 110 -13.91 20.51 24.97
N GLY A 111 -13.26 21.51 25.59
CA GLY A 111 -12.31 21.32 26.70
C GLY A 111 -11.02 22.11 26.48
N SER A 112 -9.92 21.65 27.10
CA SER A 112 -8.60 22.30 27.00
C SER A 112 -7.71 21.76 25.87
N GLY A 113 -8.21 20.82 25.07
CA GLY A 113 -7.43 20.15 24.01
C GLY A 113 -7.75 20.67 22.62
N ALA A 114 -6.71 20.71 21.77
CA ALA A 114 -6.82 20.88 20.32
C ALA A 114 -7.09 19.52 19.68
N PHE A 115 -8.10 19.42 18.81
CA PHE A 115 -8.38 18.22 18.04
C PHE A 115 -7.93 18.39 16.60
N PHE A 116 -7.27 17.37 16.05
CA PHE A 116 -6.78 17.38 14.67
C PHE A 116 -7.52 16.32 13.86
N GLU A 117 -8.19 16.73 12.79
CA GLU A 117 -8.99 15.87 11.94
C GLU A 117 -8.53 15.93 10.48
N LEU A 118 -8.38 14.76 9.87
CA LEU A 118 -8.05 14.58 8.46
C LEU A 118 -9.32 14.42 7.63
N SER A 119 -9.39 15.07 6.47
CA SER A 119 -10.43 14.84 5.47
C SER A 119 -9.88 15.03 4.06
N ALA A 120 -10.46 14.34 3.08
CA ALA A 120 -10.30 14.67 1.67
C ALA A 120 -11.53 15.45 1.18
N LEU A 121 -11.30 16.38 0.27
CA LEU A 121 -12.33 17.07 -0.51
C LEU A 121 -12.23 16.56 -1.94
N VAL A 122 -13.23 15.78 -2.36
CA VAL A 122 -13.27 15.13 -3.67
C VAL A 122 -14.18 15.92 -4.61
N SER A 123 -13.69 16.22 -5.81
CA SER A 123 -14.41 16.98 -6.82
C SER A 123 -15.63 16.19 -7.31
N ASN A 124 -16.81 16.82 -7.28
CA ASN A 124 -18.03 16.23 -7.82
C ASN A 124 -18.89 17.31 -8.49
N SER A 125 -19.06 17.20 -9.80
CA SER A 125 -20.04 17.97 -10.59
C SER A 125 -20.04 19.49 -10.35
N GLY A 126 -18.88 20.09 -10.07
CA GLY A 126 -18.71 21.53 -9.84
C GLY A 126 -18.63 21.97 -8.38
N ASP A 127 -18.75 21.04 -7.44
CA ASP A 127 -18.53 21.27 -5.99
C ASP A 127 -17.49 20.28 -5.44
N TYR A 128 -17.17 20.39 -4.15
CA TYR A 128 -16.31 19.47 -3.42
C TYR A 128 -17.08 18.79 -2.30
N VAL A 129 -16.97 17.46 -2.24
CA VAL A 129 -17.60 16.66 -1.19
C VAL A 129 -16.53 16.22 -0.21
N GLN A 130 -16.74 16.52 1.07
CA GLN A 130 -15.87 16.08 2.15
C GLN A 130 -16.07 14.59 2.44
N THR A 131 -14.98 13.82 2.55
CA THR A 131 -15.01 12.45 3.07
C THR A 131 -15.35 12.45 4.56
N LYS A 132 -15.75 11.29 5.10
CA LYS A 132 -15.86 11.14 6.56
C LYS A 132 -14.53 11.54 7.24
N PRO A 133 -14.53 12.44 8.24
CA PRO A 133 -13.30 12.86 8.89
C PRO A 133 -12.69 11.73 9.73
N ILE A 134 -11.36 11.73 9.83
CA ILE A 134 -10.58 10.81 10.68
C ILE A 134 -9.91 11.63 11.78
N LEU A 135 -10.14 11.25 13.04
CA LEU A 135 -9.44 11.85 14.17
C LEU A 135 -7.98 11.39 14.20
N LEU A 136 -7.04 12.33 14.03
CA LEU A 136 -5.61 12.07 14.15
C LEU A 136 -5.18 11.98 15.61
N GLY A 137 -5.79 12.80 16.48
CA GLY A 137 -5.60 12.78 17.92
C GLY A 137 -5.87 14.13 18.56
N ASP A 138 -5.69 14.17 19.88
CA ASP A 138 -5.73 15.36 20.73
C ASP A 138 -4.30 15.87 21.01
N ASN A 139 -4.10 17.19 20.92
CA ASN A 139 -2.83 17.88 21.19
C ASN A 139 -1.61 17.30 20.45
N VAL A 140 -1.83 16.79 19.23
CA VAL A 140 -0.75 16.26 18.38
C VAL A 140 0.00 17.40 17.68
N GLU A 141 1.25 17.15 17.27
CA GLU A 141 2.00 18.07 16.42
C GLU A 141 2.06 17.53 14.99
N ILE A 142 1.44 18.24 14.04
CA ILE A 142 1.44 17.84 12.64
C ILE A 142 2.71 18.34 11.95
N GLY A 143 3.57 17.42 11.51
CA GLY A 143 4.77 17.70 10.74
C GLY A 143 4.47 17.84 9.24
N ASN A 144 4.83 16.84 8.45
CA ASN A 144 4.64 16.82 7.00
C ASN A 144 3.32 16.14 6.62
N LEU A 145 2.66 16.69 5.60
CA LEU A 145 1.57 16.07 4.85
C LEU A 145 2.02 15.99 3.40
N GLU A 146 2.19 14.78 2.89
CA GLU A 146 2.66 14.52 1.53
C GLU A 146 1.70 13.54 0.84
N ILE A 147 1.42 13.79 -0.43
CA ILE A 147 0.69 12.86 -1.29
C ILE A 147 1.71 12.23 -2.23
N PHE A 148 1.89 10.92 -2.10
CA PHE A 148 2.70 10.16 -3.04
C PHE A 148 1.84 9.76 -4.22
N GLU A 149 2.32 10.08 -5.42
CA GLU A 149 1.65 9.78 -6.68
C GLU A 149 1.27 8.30 -6.79
N SER A 150 0.15 8.05 -7.46
CA SER A 150 -0.30 6.70 -7.72
C SER A 150 0.74 5.99 -8.58
N THR A 151 0.89 4.71 -8.32
CA THR A 151 1.52 3.82 -9.30
C THR A 151 0.39 3.07 -9.98
N MET A 152 0.67 2.43 -11.12
CA MET A 152 -0.29 1.62 -11.88
C MET A 152 -1.08 0.59 -11.03
N TRP A 153 -0.65 0.31 -9.79
CA TRP A 153 -1.20 -0.69 -8.89
C TRP A 153 -1.36 -0.25 -7.43
N ARG A 154 -1.19 1.04 -7.11
CA ARG A 154 -1.45 1.60 -5.77
C ARG A 154 -2.19 2.94 -5.89
N PRO A 155 -3.28 3.15 -5.12
CA PRO A 155 -3.89 4.47 -5.02
C PRO A 155 -2.87 5.47 -4.45
N LYS A 156 -3.13 6.76 -4.62
CA LYS A 156 -2.26 7.79 -4.07
C LYS A 156 -2.21 7.66 -2.55
N GLU A 157 -1.00 7.70 -2.00
CA GLU A 157 -0.79 7.54 -0.55
C GLU A 157 -0.66 8.90 0.12
N ILE A 158 -1.51 9.14 1.09
CA ILE A 158 -1.53 10.33 1.93
C ILE A 158 -0.71 10.00 3.17
N SER A 159 0.50 10.55 3.26
CA SER A 159 1.41 10.31 4.37
C SER A 159 1.47 11.49 5.31
N ILE A 160 1.34 11.21 6.61
CA ILE A 160 1.31 12.22 7.68
C ILE A 160 2.40 11.87 8.68
N ALA A 161 3.40 12.74 8.78
CA ALA A 161 4.37 12.70 9.87
C ALA A 161 3.84 13.55 11.03
N MET A 162 3.77 12.99 12.23
CA MET A 162 3.24 13.68 13.41
C MET A 162 3.95 13.27 14.70
N LEU A 163 3.87 14.12 15.73
CA LEU A 163 4.18 13.75 17.11
C LEU A 163 2.87 13.47 17.86
N VAL A 164 2.83 12.35 18.56
CA VAL A 164 1.74 11.95 19.44
C VAL A 164 2.24 11.79 20.88
N HIS A 165 1.33 11.79 21.84
CA HIS A 165 1.67 11.59 23.25
C HIS A 165 2.08 10.14 23.54
N GLN A 166 3.11 9.98 24.36
CA GLN A 166 3.43 8.73 25.07
C GLN A 166 3.17 8.88 26.58
N GLY A 167 3.11 7.78 27.32
CA GLY A 167 2.69 7.76 28.73
C GLY A 167 3.55 8.58 29.70
N THR A 168 4.71 9.06 29.26
CA THR A 168 5.62 9.92 30.04
C THR A 168 5.52 11.41 29.68
N ASP A 169 4.71 11.77 28.67
CA ASP A 169 4.64 13.14 28.17
C ASP A 169 3.78 14.02 29.08
N ALA A 170 4.19 15.27 29.24
CA ALA A 170 3.30 16.32 29.74
C ALA A 170 2.15 16.52 28.74
N HIS A 171 0.94 16.78 29.23
CA HIS A 171 -0.28 16.92 28.41
C HIS A 171 -0.20 17.91 27.24
N ALA A 172 0.78 18.81 27.22
CA ALA A 172 0.93 19.83 26.17
C ALA A 172 2.11 19.58 25.21
N ARG A 173 2.89 18.49 25.35
CA ARG A 173 4.08 18.26 24.52
C ARG A 173 4.22 16.79 24.09
N PRO A 174 3.69 16.42 22.92
CA PRO A 174 3.89 15.07 22.38
C PRO A 174 5.36 14.85 21.98
N THR A 175 5.89 13.65 22.21
CA THR A 175 7.29 13.33 21.84
C THR A 175 7.44 12.09 20.96
N LEU A 176 6.42 11.23 20.87
CA LEU A 176 6.49 10.01 20.06
C LEU A 176 6.26 10.34 18.58
N ARG A 177 7.29 10.13 17.76
CA ARG A 177 7.18 10.24 16.30
C ARG A 177 6.32 9.10 15.75
N GLN A 178 5.29 9.46 14.99
CA GLN A 178 4.44 8.54 14.28
C GLN A 178 4.31 8.96 12.81
N GLN A 179 4.38 7.98 11.91
CA GLN A 179 3.98 8.14 10.52
C GLN A 179 2.64 7.43 10.34
N ARG A 180 1.62 8.13 9.86
CA ARG A 180 0.34 7.53 9.44
C ARG A 180 0.19 7.62 7.93
N CYS A 181 -0.51 6.66 7.35
CA CYS A 181 -0.71 6.58 5.90
C CYS A 181 -2.18 6.28 5.62
N TYR A 182 -2.75 7.01 4.67
CA TYR A 182 -4.13 6.82 4.22
C TYR A 182 -4.23 6.79 2.69
N TYR A 183 -5.32 6.26 2.16
CA TYR A 183 -5.67 6.35 0.74
C TYR A 183 -7.18 6.56 0.57
N LEU A 184 -7.59 7.11 -0.56
CA LEU A 184 -9.00 7.30 -0.90
C LEU A 184 -9.57 6.01 -1.53
N GLU A 185 -10.64 5.47 -0.95
CA GLU A 185 -11.43 4.37 -1.52
C GLU A 185 -12.90 4.79 -1.62
N GLY A 186 -13.40 4.99 -2.83
CA GLY A 186 -14.73 5.54 -3.05
C GLY A 186 -14.85 6.94 -2.45
N SER A 187 -15.61 7.09 -1.36
CA SER A 187 -15.84 8.35 -0.65
C SER A 187 -15.25 8.36 0.78
N GLU A 188 -14.36 7.41 1.10
CA GLU A 188 -13.77 7.27 2.43
C GLU A 188 -12.24 7.24 2.36
N LEU A 189 -11.58 7.76 3.40
CA LEU A 189 -10.15 7.55 3.62
C LEU A 189 -9.96 6.27 4.44
N ARG A 190 -9.06 5.38 4.00
CA ARG A 190 -8.69 4.14 4.71
C ARG A 190 -7.21 4.13 5.09
N ASP A 191 -6.86 3.46 6.18
CA ASP A 191 -5.46 3.34 6.63
C ASP A 191 -4.68 2.38 5.72
N CYS A 192 -3.48 2.78 5.27
CA CYS A 192 -2.65 1.93 4.41
C CYS A 192 -2.23 0.62 5.09
N HIS A 193 -2.22 0.55 6.43
CA HIS A 193 -1.95 -0.68 7.18
C HIS A 193 -3.05 -1.74 7.02
N GLU A 194 -4.22 -1.38 6.46
CA GLU A 194 -5.28 -2.32 6.11
C GLU A 194 -5.00 -3.10 4.80
N LEU A 195 -4.02 -2.67 4.00
CA LEU A 195 -3.67 -3.37 2.77
C LEU A 195 -2.86 -4.64 3.08
N PRO A 196 -3.32 -5.84 2.67
CA PRO A 196 -2.63 -7.07 3.01
C PRO A 196 -1.28 -7.16 2.31
N ILE A 197 -0.26 -7.56 3.06
CA ILE A 197 1.02 -7.94 2.47
C ILE A 197 1.15 -9.46 2.52
N VAL A 198 1.31 -10.05 1.33
CA VAL A 198 1.72 -11.44 1.18
C VAL A 198 3.21 -11.54 1.45
N LYS A 199 3.53 -12.26 2.53
CA LYS A 199 4.89 -12.45 3.04
C LYS A 199 5.45 -13.80 2.65
N LYS A 200 6.70 -13.79 2.23
CA LYS A 200 7.50 -14.98 1.90
C LYS A 200 6.89 -15.95 0.88
N PRO A 201 6.22 -15.52 -0.21
CA PRO A 201 6.19 -16.31 -1.42
C PRO A 201 7.59 -16.81 -1.81
N ALA A 202 7.75 -18.13 -1.79
CA ALA A 202 8.95 -18.83 -2.22
C ALA A 202 8.56 -19.77 -3.37
N VAL A 203 9.05 -19.48 -4.57
CA VAL A 203 8.78 -20.22 -5.81
C VAL A 203 9.94 -21.17 -6.11
N TYR A 204 9.68 -22.46 -5.96
CA TYR A 204 10.60 -23.56 -6.24
C TYR A 204 10.35 -24.08 -7.65
N LEU A 205 11.43 -24.35 -8.39
CA LEU A 205 11.38 -24.80 -9.78
C LEU A 205 12.08 -26.16 -9.89
N TYR A 206 11.35 -27.21 -10.26
CA TYR A 206 11.87 -28.58 -10.40
C TYR A 206 11.66 -29.11 -11.82
N PRO A 207 12.46 -28.67 -12.81
CA PRO A 207 12.39 -29.19 -14.17
C PRO A 207 12.96 -30.61 -14.28
N LYS A 208 12.58 -31.38 -15.33
CA LYS A 208 13.13 -32.73 -15.56
C LYS A 208 14.62 -32.73 -15.94
N HIS A 209 15.05 -31.69 -16.63
CA HIS A 209 16.43 -31.45 -17.04
C HIS A 209 16.74 -29.98 -16.82
N GLN A 210 18.02 -29.63 -16.71
CA GLN A 210 18.41 -28.23 -16.57
C GLN A 210 17.89 -27.41 -17.76
N MET A 211 17.13 -26.36 -17.50
CA MET A 211 16.52 -25.52 -18.53
C MET A 211 16.44 -24.05 -18.09
N GLN A 212 16.26 -23.16 -19.06
CA GLN A 212 15.87 -21.77 -18.77
C GLN A 212 14.37 -21.73 -18.46
N VAL A 213 14.02 -20.94 -17.45
CA VAL A 213 12.64 -20.72 -17.01
C VAL A 213 12.43 -19.22 -16.85
N LYS A 214 11.40 -18.70 -17.49
CA LYS A 214 10.91 -17.33 -17.30
C LYS A 214 9.75 -17.37 -16.31
N VAL A 215 9.80 -16.50 -15.30
CA VAL A 215 8.79 -16.37 -14.24
C VAL A 215 8.34 -14.92 -14.19
N THR A 216 7.05 -14.69 -14.37
CA THR A 216 6.43 -13.37 -14.31
C THR A 216 5.31 -13.38 -13.27
N LEU A 217 5.35 -12.41 -12.36
CA LEU A 217 4.34 -12.14 -11.35
C LEU A 217 3.38 -11.07 -11.87
N ALA A 218 2.10 -11.20 -11.50
CA ALA A 218 1.07 -10.21 -11.82
C ALA A 218 0.13 -10.03 -10.62
N PRO A 219 0.63 -9.55 -9.47
CA PRO A 219 -0.23 -9.32 -8.31
C PRO A 219 -1.18 -8.17 -8.59
N GLN A 220 -2.43 -8.29 -8.11
CA GLN A 220 -3.35 -7.15 -7.96
C GLN A 220 -2.85 -6.28 -6.80
N GLY A 221 -1.80 -5.52 -7.07
CA GLY A 221 -1.00 -4.80 -6.09
C GLY A 221 0.44 -4.70 -6.58
N THR A 222 1.43 -4.74 -5.69
CA THR A 222 2.83 -4.49 -6.10
C THR A 222 3.80 -5.47 -5.48
N VAL A 223 4.79 -5.90 -6.25
CA VAL A 223 5.95 -6.63 -5.71
C VAL A 223 6.79 -5.64 -4.89
N VAL A 224 6.77 -5.78 -3.57
CA VAL A 224 7.43 -4.86 -2.64
C VAL A 224 8.85 -5.31 -2.27
N LYS A 225 9.13 -6.62 -2.39
CA LYS A 225 10.48 -7.18 -2.22
C LYS A 225 10.66 -8.35 -3.16
N SER A 226 11.90 -8.57 -3.60
CA SER A 226 12.24 -9.71 -4.45
C SER A 226 13.70 -10.10 -4.31
N ILE A 227 13.98 -11.41 -4.39
CA ILE A 227 15.33 -11.96 -4.50
C ILE A 227 15.28 -13.14 -5.48
N PRO A 228 16.01 -13.11 -6.61
CA PRO A 228 16.77 -11.98 -7.16
C PRO A 228 15.90 -10.74 -7.40
N GLU A 229 16.51 -9.59 -7.68
CA GLU A 229 15.76 -8.39 -8.04
C GLU A 229 14.83 -8.68 -9.24
N TYR A 230 13.55 -8.36 -9.08
CA TYR A 230 12.49 -8.81 -10.01
C TYR A 230 12.49 -8.06 -11.35
N GLY A 231 12.67 -6.74 -11.34
CA GLY A 231 12.56 -5.92 -12.57
C GLY A 231 11.24 -6.17 -13.31
N SER A 232 11.32 -6.69 -14.53
CA SER A 232 10.16 -7.04 -15.37
C SER A 232 9.80 -8.54 -15.36
N GLY A 233 10.43 -9.33 -14.48
CA GLY A 233 10.33 -10.79 -14.48
C GLY A 233 11.70 -11.44 -14.34
N TRP A 234 11.72 -12.66 -13.81
CA TRP A 234 12.95 -13.45 -13.71
C TRP A 234 13.11 -14.35 -14.93
N THR A 235 14.33 -14.40 -15.48
CA THR A 235 14.75 -15.43 -16.44
C THR A 235 15.95 -16.13 -15.85
N VAL A 236 15.77 -17.40 -15.46
CA VAL A 236 16.73 -18.13 -14.64
C VAL A 236 16.99 -19.53 -15.19
N LYS A 237 18.12 -20.12 -14.82
CA LYS A 237 18.47 -21.51 -15.13
C LYS A 237 18.16 -22.41 -13.95
N ALA A 238 17.10 -23.20 -14.05
CA ALA A 238 16.69 -24.14 -13.01
C ALA A 238 17.24 -25.55 -13.29
N LYS A 239 17.61 -26.27 -12.22
CA LYS A 239 18.07 -27.67 -12.25
C LYS A 239 17.05 -28.60 -11.58
N PRO A 240 17.06 -29.90 -11.89
CA PRO A 240 16.11 -30.87 -11.31
C PRO A 240 16.15 -30.96 -9.77
N ASP A 241 17.26 -30.60 -9.14
CA ASP A 241 17.42 -30.58 -7.69
C ASP A 241 16.81 -29.34 -7.01
N GLY A 242 16.24 -28.41 -7.79
CA GLY A 242 15.67 -27.15 -7.30
C GLY A 242 16.66 -25.97 -7.29
N THR A 243 17.93 -26.19 -7.64
CA THR A 243 18.92 -25.11 -7.71
C THR A 243 18.63 -24.18 -8.88
N ILE A 244 18.62 -22.87 -8.61
CA ILE A 244 18.38 -21.80 -9.57
C ILE A 244 19.64 -20.94 -9.71
N ASP A 245 20.14 -20.78 -10.93
CA ASP A 245 21.36 -20.05 -11.28
C ASP A 245 22.61 -20.46 -10.48
N GLY A 246 22.62 -21.71 -9.99
CA GLY A 246 23.71 -22.23 -9.15
C GLY A 246 23.82 -21.59 -7.76
N ARG A 247 22.87 -20.73 -7.36
CA ARG A 247 22.95 -19.94 -6.12
C ARG A 247 21.70 -19.99 -5.26
N TYR A 248 20.52 -20.00 -5.86
CA TYR A 248 19.25 -19.86 -5.13
C TYR A 248 18.54 -21.21 -5.02
N GLY A 249 17.88 -21.46 -3.89
CA GLY A 249 17.00 -22.62 -3.71
C GLY A 249 15.55 -22.36 -4.12
N TYR A 250 15.16 -21.09 -4.27
CA TYR A 250 13.85 -20.62 -4.71
C TYR A 250 13.95 -19.15 -5.14
N LEU A 251 12.97 -18.68 -5.92
CA LEU A 251 12.74 -17.26 -6.15
C LEU A 251 11.86 -16.72 -5.02
N PHE A 252 12.19 -15.57 -4.47
CA PHE A 252 11.44 -14.95 -3.39
C PHE A 252 10.81 -13.65 -3.84
N TYR A 253 9.57 -13.43 -3.40
CA TYR A 253 8.98 -12.10 -3.40
C TYR A 253 8.12 -11.85 -2.17
N GLU A 254 7.78 -10.58 -1.95
CA GLU A 254 6.64 -10.15 -1.16
C GLU A 254 5.78 -9.25 -2.05
N ALA A 255 4.47 -9.31 -1.87
CA ALA A 255 3.54 -8.48 -2.63
C ALA A 255 2.53 -7.80 -1.71
N SER A 256 2.34 -6.50 -1.88
CA SER A 256 1.14 -5.83 -1.39
C SER A 256 -0.05 -6.22 -2.26
N LEU A 257 -1.23 -6.25 -1.67
CA LEU A 257 -2.50 -6.40 -2.37
C LEU A 257 -3.30 -5.11 -2.27
N ASP A 258 -4.09 -4.85 -3.31
CA ASP A 258 -5.02 -3.73 -3.43
C ASP A 258 -6.23 -3.82 -2.49
N LYS A 259 -6.58 -5.04 -2.04
CA LYS A 259 -7.70 -5.34 -1.15
C LYS A 259 -7.49 -6.65 -0.38
N PRO A 260 -8.21 -6.90 0.73
CA PRO A 260 -8.20 -8.18 1.43
C PRO A 260 -8.50 -9.40 0.54
N LEU A 261 -7.96 -10.55 0.94
CA LEU A 261 -8.28 -11.83 0.31
C LEU A 261 -9.54 -12.43 0.98
N PRO A 262 -10.52 -12.94 0.21
CA PRO A 262 -11.61 -13.71 0.78
C PRO A 262 -11.06 -14.99 1.43
N LEU A 263 -11.46 -15.24 2.68
CA LEU A 263 -11.00 -16.38 3.46
C LEU A 263 -12.11 -17.43 3.62
N PRO A 264 -11.79 -18.74 3.58
CA PRO A 264 -12.77 -19.77 3.86
C PRO A 264 -13.17 -19.78 5.34
N LYS A 265 -14.36 -20.33 5.63
CA LYS A 265 -14.81 -20.55 7.01
C LYS A 265 -14.04 -21.67 7.70
N GLU A 266 -13.62 -22.68 6.94
CA GLU A 266 -12.85 -23.82 7.44
C GLU A 266 -11.40 -23.42 7.76
N GLY A 267 -10.81 -24.09 8.75
CA GLY A 267 -9.45 -23.81 9.21
C GLY A 267 -9.09 -24.58 10.47
N TRP A 268 -7.93 -24.25 11.03
CA TRP A 268 -7.46 -24.79 12.31
C TRP A 268 -7.30 -23.68 13.32
N SER A 269 -7.59 -23.97 14.58
CA SER A 269 -7.23 -23.12 15.72
C SER A 269 -6.16 -23.84 16.54
N VAL A 270 -4.90 -23.44 16.39
CA VAL A 270 -3.74 -24.13 16.94
C VAL A 270 -3.18 -23.35 18.12
N LYS A 271 -2.80 -24.01 19.22
CA LYS A 271 -2.09 -23.33 20.32
C LYS A 271 -0.71 -22.89 19.83
N ARG A 272 -0.25 -21.72 20.25
CA ARG A 272 1.07 -21.20 19.83
C ARG A 272 2.22 -22.18 20.10
N LYS A 273 2.20 -22.88 21.23
CA LYS A 273 3.22 -23.88 21.60
C LYS A 273 3.22 -25.14 20.71
N ASP A 274 2.10 -25.45 20.07
CA ASP A 274 1.90 -26.65 19.26
C ASP A 274 2.01 -26.33 17.75
N LEU A 275 2.30 -25.06 17.40
CA LEU A 275 2.34 -24.58 16.02
C LEU A 275 3.43 -25.28 15.17
N GLY A 276 4.59 -25.56 15.77
CA GLY A 276 5.66 -26.28 15.10
C GLY A 276 5.26 -27.70 14.70
N GLU A 277 4.63 -28.43 15.62
CA GLU A 277 4.10 -29.78 15.38
C GLU A 277 2.99 -29.77 14.32
N TRP A 278 2.09 -28.77 14.38
CA TRP A 278 1.07 -28.60 13.36
C TRP A 278 1.67 -28.46 11.95
N PHE A 279 2.74 -27.66 11.79
CA PHE A 279 3.42 -27.56 10.50
C PHE A 279 4.04 -28.90 10.06
N ASP A 280 4.70 -29.60 10.98
CA ASP A 280 5.35 -30.88 10.69
C ASP A 280 4.35 -31.94 10.19
N GLU A 281 3.13 -31.95 10.74
CA GLU A 281 2.07 -32.87 10.34
C GLU A 281 1.32 -32.47 9.05
N ASN A 282 1.01 -31.17 8.89
CA ASN A 282 0.06 -30.72 7.88
C ASN A 282 0.73 -30.34 6.55
N LEU A 283 1.95 -29.81 6.57
CA LEU A 283 2.61 -29.37 5.33
C LEU A 283 2.88 -30.52 4.36
N LYS A 284 3.22 -31.70 4.90
CA LYS A 284 3.37 -32.92 4.10
C LYS A 284 2.04 -33.35 3.46
N LYS A 285 0.94 -33.27 4.21
CA LYS A 285 -0.42 -33.58 3.70
C LYS A 285 -0.82 -32.60 2.59
N LEU A 286 -0.42 -31.33 2.72
CA LEU A 286 -0.63 -30.25 1.74
C LEU A 286 0.27 -30.37 0.50
N GLY A 287 1.12 -31.40 0.42
CA GLY A 287 1.92 -31.70 -0.76
C GLY A 287 3.33 -31.09 -0.79
N LEU A 288 3.76 -30.42 0.28
CA LEU A 288 5.13 -29.93 0.40
C LEU A 288 6.12 -31.08 0.68
N ASN A 289 7.32 -30.94 0.11
CA ASN A 289 8.43 -31.85 0.39
C ASN A 289 9.14 -31.47 1.70
N ARG A 290 10.18 -32.23 2.09
CA ARG A 290 10.91 -32.02 3.34
C ARG A 290 11.61 -30.64 3.40
N GLN A 291 12.22 -30.20 2.32
CA GLN A 291 12.96 -28.93 2.28
C GLN A 291 11.99 -27.75 2.32
N GLU A 292 10.96 -27.77 1.49
CA GLU A 292 9.91 -26.74 1.44
C GLU A 292 9.20 -26.60 2.80
N SER A 293 8.85 -27.74 3.42
CA SER A 293 8.20 -27.75 4.75
C SER A 293 9.11 -27.16 5.83
N LYS A 294 10.41 -27.48 5.79
CA LYS A 294 11.40 -26.95 6.73
C LYS A 294 11.52 -25.43 6.60
N ASP A 295 11.60 -24.92 5.37
CA ASP A 295 11.76 -23.49 5.11
C ASP A 295 10.51 -22.69 5.50
N LEU A 296 9.32 -23.19 5.15
CA LEU A 296 8.04 -22.58 5.54
C LEU A 296 7.90 -22.55 7.07
N ARG A 297 8.08 -23.71 7.72
CA ARG A 297 7.97 -23.85 9.18
C ARG A 297 8.93 -22.91 9.89
N LYS A 298 10.20 -22.88 9.48
CA LYS A 298 11.21 -22.02 10.10
C LYS A 298 10.76 -20.56 10.08
N TYR A 299 10.38 -20.06 8.90
CA TYR A 299 9.94 -18.68 8.76
C TYR A 299 8.70 -18.38 9.61
N TRP A 300 7.65 -19.17 9.48
CA TRP A 300 6.38 -18.84 10.14
C TRP A 300 6.38 -19.05 11.65
N VAL A 301 7.08 -20.05 12.17
CA VAL A 301 7.23 -20.22 13.64
C VAL A 301 8.00 -19.05 14.25
N GLU A 302 9.04 -18.55 13.58
CA GLU A 302 9.81 -17.39 14.05
C GLU A 302 9.02 -16.07 13.98
N ASN A 303 8.05 -15.96 13.05
CA ASN A 303 7.30 -14.72 12.80
C ASN A 303 5.90 -14.67 13.43
N LEU A 304 5.35 -15.79 13.90
CA LEU A 304 4.03 -15.86 14.57
C LEU A 304 4.19 -15.85 16.10
N THR A 305 4.61 -14.72 16.64
CA THR A 305 5.03 -14.59 18.05
C THR A 305 3.94 -14.10 19.01
N SER A 306 2.84 -13.55 18.49
CA SER A 306 1.73 -13.02 19.30
C SER A 306 0.59 -14.03 19.47
N GLY A 307 -0.29 -13.77 20.45
CA GLY A 307 -1.48 -14.59 20.73
C GLY A 307 -1.19 -15.92 21.47
N LYS A 308 -2.20 -16.44 22.16
CA LYS A 308 -2.18 -17.80 22.76
C LYS A 308 -2.47 -18.89 21.72
N TYR A 309 -3.26 -18.54 20.71
CA TYR A 309 -3.65 -19.39 19.59
C TYR A 309 -3.33 -18.69 18.27
N CYS A 310 -3.21 -19.47 17.21
CA CYS A 310 -3.15 -19.00 15.85
C CYS A 310 -4.24 -19.72 15.06
N THR A 311 -5.16 -18.95 14.49
CA THR A 311 -6.08 -19.46 13.49
C THR A 311 -5.38 -19.53 12.15
N ILE A 312 -5.46 -20.68 11.47
CA ILE A 312 -4.80 -20.95 10.20
C ILE A 312 -5.86 -21.34 9.18
N ARG A 313 -5.87 -20.65 8.04
CA ARG A 313 -6.77 -20.90 6.92
C ARG A 313 -5.95 -21.07 5.63
N ILE A 314 -6.41 -21.96 4.75
CA ILE A 314 -5.82 -22.10 3.40
C ILE A 314 -6.58 -21.16 2.48
N VAL A 315 -5.91 -20.17 1.90
CA VAL A 315 -6.54 -19.33 0.89
C VAL A 315 -6.83 -20.19 -0.34
N ASN A 316 -8.02 -20.02 -0.93
CA ASN A 316 -8.39 -20.79 -2.12
C ASN A 316 -7.34 -20.59 -3.24
N PRO A 317 -6.75 -21.66 -3.81
CA PRO A 317 -5.81 -21.58 -4.94
C PRO A 317 -6.29 -20.75 -6.14
N GLU A 318 -7.59 -20.76 -6.45
CA GLU A 318 -8.15 -19.91 -7.51
C GLU A 318 -7.98 -18.42 -7.18
N VAL A 319 -8.28 -18.03 -5.94
CA VAL A 319 -8.08 -16.67 -5.42
C VAL A 319 -6.59 -16.31 -5.42
N VAL A 320 -5.71 -17.23 -4.99
CA VAL A 320 -4.26 -17.01 -5.06
C VAL A 320 -3.81 -16.75 -6.50
N SER A 321 -4.35 -17.52 -7.45
CA SER A 321 -4.01 -17.40 -8.87
C SER A 321 -4.43 -16.07 -9.46
N GLU A 322 -5.66 -15.66 -9.19
CA GLU A 322 -6.23 -14.38 -9.62
C GLU A 322 -5.52 -13.18 -8.99
N ARG A 323 -5.25 -13.25 -7.68
CA ARG A 323 -4.80 -12.09 -6.89
C ARG A 323 -3.29 -11.89 -6.90
N LEU A 324 -2.49 -12.94 -7.05
CA LEU A 324 -1.03 -12.84 -7.08
C LEU A 324 -0.41 -12.99 -8.46
N GLY A 325 -1.06 -13.72 -9.39
CA GLY A 325 -0.57 -13.95 -10.74
C GLY A 325 0.80 -14.65 -10.79
N LEU A 326 0.87 -15.85 -11.36
CA LEU A 326 2.14 -16.57 -11.52
C LEU A 326 2.19 -17.23 -12.89
N ASN A 327 2.93 -16.61 -13.80
CA ASN A 327 3.12 -17.08 -15.17
C ASN A 327 4.53 -17.67 -15.32
N ILE A 328 4.62 -18.89 -15.86
CA ILE A 328 5.88 -19.63 -15.96
C ILE A 328 6.01 -20.22 -17.37
N GLU A 329 7.15 -19.97 -17.99
CA GLU A 329 7.51 -20.47 -19.32
C GLU A 329 8.87 -21.20 -19.26
N PRO A 330 8.99 -22.45 -19.75
CA PRO A 330 7.93 -23.28 -20.32
C PRO A 330 6.85 -23.65 -19.30
N LYS A 331 5.65 -24.00 -19.78
CA LYS A 331 4.51 -24.32 -18.92
C LYS A 331 4.83 -25.52 -18.02
N PRO A 332 4.69 -25.42 -16.69
CA PRO A 332 4.86 -26.57 -15.79
C PRO A 332 3.77 -27.62 -15.99
N ASP A 333 4.15 -28.88 -15.78
CA ASP A 333 3.24 -30.03 -15.77
C ASP A 333 2.45 -30.13 -14.46
N SER A 334 2.97 -29.54 -13.37
CA SER A 334 2.32 -29.53 -12.06
C SER A 334 2.65 -28.25 -11.32
N VAL A 335 1.63 -27.59 -10.75
CA VAL A 335 1.79 -26.36 -9.96
C VAL A 335 1.04 -26.52 -8.64
N LEU A 336 1.75 -26.34 -7.52
CA LEU A 336 1.16 -26.20 -6.18
C LEU A 336 1.32 -24.76 -5.73
N ARG A 337 0.23 -24.07 -5.42
CA ARG A 337 0.24 -22.74 -4.80
C ARG A 337 -0.43 -22.81 -3.44
N LEU A 338 0.37 -22.80 -2.38
CA LEU A 338 -0.08 -22.90 -0.99
C LEU A 338 0.08 -21.56 -0.28
N LEU A 339 -1.02 -20.84 -0.11
CA LEU A 339 -1.03 -19.59 0.64
C LEU A 339 -1.78 -19.78 1.95
N LEU A 340 -1.08 -19.61 3.07
CA LEU A 340 -1.64 -19.73 4.41
C LEU A 340 -1.98 -18.35 4.98
N HIS A 341 -3.17 -18.21 5.52
CA HIS A 341 -3.57 -17.03 6.27
C HIS A 341 -3.52 -17.33 7.77
N PHE A 342 -2.83 -16.46 8.52
CA PHE A 342 -2.63 -16.58 9.94
C PHE A 342 -3.34 -15.44 10.67
N THR A 343 -4.09 -15.79 11.71
CA THR A 343 -4.71 -14.83 12.63
C THR A 343 -4.32 -15.19 14.06
N PRO A 344 -3.28 -14.55 14.61
CA PRO A 344 -2.97 -14.66 16.03
C PRO A 344 -4.14 -14.16 16.89
N THR A 345 -4.49 -14.90 17.94
CA THR A 345 -5.61 -14.58 18.82
C THR A 345 -5.41 -15.17 20.23
N ASP A 346 -6.03 -14.57 21.23
CA ASP A 346 -5.98 -15.07 22.61
C ASP A 346 -7.06 -16.11 22.93
N SER A 347 -8.06 -16.25 22.07
CA SER A 347 -9.16 -17.19 22.22
C SER A 347 -9.08 -18.33 21.20
N LYS A 348 -9.54 -19.52 21.60
CA LYS A 348 -9.64 -20.66 20.70
C LYS A 348 -10.88 -20.50 19.82
N GLU A 349 -10.73 -20.66 18.50
CA GLU A 349 -11.86 -20.74 17.58
C GLU A 349 -12.32 -22.20 17.38
N HIS A 350 -13.63 -22.40 17.25
CA HIS A 350 -14.21 -23.68 16.89
C HIS A 350 -14.38 -23.76 15.37
N LEU A 351 -13.38 -24.33 14.70
CA LEU A 351 -13.33 -24.44 13.25
C LEU A 351 -13.34 -25.90 12.80
N LYS A 352 -14.04 -26.16 11.70
CA LYS A 352 -13.92 -27.42 10.97
C LYS A 352 -12.62 -27.39 10.17
N ALA A 353 -11.80 -28.43 10.32
CA ALA A 353 -10.58 -28.58 9.53
C ALA A 353 -10.95 -28.74 8.04
N PRO A 354 -10.23 -28.06 7.12
CA PRO A 354 -10.51 -28.15 5.70
C PRO A 354 -10.11 -29.51 5.13
N GLU A 355 -10.79 -29.92 4.06
CA GLU A 355 -10.41 -31.10 3.30
C GLU A 355 -9.13 -30.83 2.51
N ILE A 356 -8.12 -31.67 2.75
CA ILE A 356 -6.83 -31.55 2.06
C ILE A 356 -6.86 -32.37 0.77
N ARG A 357 -6.76 -31.68 -0.36
CA ARG A 357 -6.59 -32.32 -1.67
C ARG A 357 -5.14 -32.77 -1.85
N SER A 358 -4.95 -34.00 -2.31
CA SER A 358 -3.61 -34.53 -2.57
C SER A 358 -2.98 -33.90 -3.81
N PHE A 359 -1.75 -33.40 -3.68
CA PHE A 359 -0.97 -32.86 -4.78
C PHE A 359 0.01 -33.91 -5.32
N HIS A 360 0.00 -34.13 -6.64
CA HIS A 360 0.86 -35.10 -7.30
C HIS A 360 1.85 -34.38 -8.19
N ARG A 361 3.14 -34.59 -7.93
CA ARG A 361 4.24 -33.99 -8.72
C ARG A 361 4.47 -34.81 -9.97
N LYS A 362 4.21 -34.23 -11.14
CA LYS A 362 4.47 -34.83 -12.46
C LYS A 362 5.31 -33.86 -13.28
N GLY A 363 6.29 -34.39 -14.02
CA GLY A 363 7.10 -33.63 -14.96
C GLY A 363 7.77 -32.39 -14.35
N PHE A 364 7.81 -31.28 -15.09
CA PHE A 364 8.24 -29.99 -14.56
C PHE A 364 7.26 -29.52 -13.49
N THR A 365 7.70 -29.57 -12.23
CA THR A 365 6.90 -29.17 -11.07
C THR A 365 7.32 -27.80 -10.56
N VAL A 366 6.34 -26.96 -10.27
CA VAL A 366 6.50 -25.69 -9.55
C VAL A 366 5.76 -25.76 -8.24
N VAL A 367 6.40 -25.28 -7.18
CA VAL A 367 5.76 -25.11 -5.87
C VAL A 367 5.96 -23.68 -5.42
N GLU A 368 4.88 -23.01 -5.10
CA GLU A 368 4.89 -21.73 -4.41
C GLU A 368 4.21 -21.91 -3.05
N TRP A 369 4.87 -21.45 -2.00
CA TRP A 369 4.20 -21.24 -0.73
C TRP A 369 4.46 -19.85 -0.18
N GLY A 370 3.53 -19.33 0.60
CA GLY A 370 3.64 -18.04 1.29
C GLY A 370 2.58 -17.89 2.36
N GLY A 371 2.38 -16.68 2.86
CA GLY A 371 1.26 -16.42 3.75
C GLY A 371 1.02 -14.96 4.08
N LEU A 372 -0.06 -14.72 4.82
CA LEU A 372 -0.45 -13.40 5.31
C LEU A 372 -0.75 -13.49 6.79
N VAL A 373 -0.55 -12.38 7.50
CA VAL A 373 -0.94 -12.26 8.91
C VAL A 373 -1.93 -11.12 9.02
N SER A 374 -3.14 -11.43 9.51
CA SER A 374 -4.10 -10.42 9.94
C SER A 374 -3.99 -10.26 11.46
N GLN A 375 -4.05 -9.03 11.97
CA GLN A 375 -4.38 -8.84 13.38
C GLN A 375 -5.90 -8.90 13.53
N LYS A 376 -6.39 -9.67 14.50
CA LYS A 376 -7.79 -9.54 14.91
C LYS A 376 -7.85 -8.20 15.66
N GLU A 377 -8.65 -7.26 15.18
CA GLU A 377 -8.91 -6.04 15.95
C GLU A 377 -9.33 -6.45 17.36
N ASN A 378 -8.65 -5.87 18.34
CA ASN A 378 -9.11 -5.95 19.72
C ASN A 378 -10.41 -5.14 19.77
N GLU A 379 -11.55 -5.81 19.73
CA GLU A 379 -12.87 -5.26 20.07
C GLU A 379 -12.92 -4.67 21.50
N SER A 380 -11.81 -4.66 22.23
CA SER A 380 -11.65 -4.12 23.58
C SER A 380 -11.17 -2.66 23.65
N ARG A 381 -11.06 -1.93 22.53
CA ARG A 381 -10.75 -0.47 22.55
C ARG A 381 -11.94 0.47 22.42
N VAL A 382 -13.17 -0.06 22.39
CA VAL A 382 -14.39 0.75 22.55
C VAL A 382 -15.09 0.33 23.83
N ARG A 383 -14.65 0.88 24.97
CA ARG A 383 -15.48 1.09 26.15
C ARG A 383 -15.04 2.35 26.88
#